data_AF-A0A1F8FF21-F1
#
_entry.id   AF-A0A1F8FF21-F1
#
_cell.length_a   1.000
_cell.length_b   1.000
_cell.length_c   1.000
_cell.angle_alpha   90.00
_cell.angle_beta   90.00
_cell.angle_gamma   90.00
#
_symmetry.space_group_name_H-M   'P 1'
#
loop_
_entity.id
_entity.type
_entity.pdbx_description
1 polymer ?
#
loop_
_entity_poly.entity_id
_entity_poly.type
_entity_poly.pdbx_seq_one_letter_code
_entity_poly.pdbx_strand_id
1 'polypeptide(L)'
;MFSRFFQSRIFMVMALVIIFFLAVSVAKLWPQKTVIEARLQNLEGKIGETEKSNLDLARLLSYFKSRSYLEREAKLKLNVRRPDENVVFIYEDGNEGEIKNKEGKGEEFNFEDLTNFGKWIKYLKSLF
;
A
#
# COMPACT_ATOMS: atom_id res chain seq x y z
N MET A 1 36.92 -34.45 -55.84
CA MET A 1 37.94 -34.77 -54.81
C MET A 1 37.61 -34.16 -53.43
N PHE A 2 36.94 -33.00 -53.36
CA PHE A 2 36.55 -32.36 -52.09
C PHE A 2 35.51 -33.12 -51.26
N SER A 3 34.61 -33.91 -51.88
CA SER A 3 33.54 -34.64 -51.18
C SER A 3 34.00 -35.70 -50.19
N ARG A 4 35.25 -36.22 -50.32
CA ARG A 4 35.79 -37.24 -49.40
C ARG A 4 36.39 -36.64 -48.11
N PHE A 5 36.77 -35.36 -48.11
CA PHE A 5 37.23 -34.67 -46.90
C PHE A 5 36.07 -34.35 -45.94
N PHE A 6 34.90 -34.02 -46.49
CA PHE A 6 33.67 -33.79 -45.71
C PHE A 6 33.06 -35.07 -45.13
N GLN A 7 33.47 -36.24 -45.60
CA GLN A 7 32.96 -37.56 -45.18
C GLN A 7 33.87 -38.25 -44.15
N SER A 8 34.92 -37.56 -43.66
CA SER A 8 35.75 -38.06 -42.57
C SER A 8 35.06 -37.81 -41.23
N ARG A 9 35.02 -38.83 -40.36
CA ARG A 9 34.47 -38.74 -38.99
C ARG A 9 35.10 -37.56 -38.22
N ILE A 10 36.37 -37.27 -38.48
CA ILE A 10 37.10 -36.16 -37.84
C ILE A 10 36.56 -34.78 -38.24
N PHE A 11 36.21 -34.61 -39.51
CA PHE A 11 35.67 -33.35 -40.03
C PHE A 11 34.27 -33.10 -39.44
N MET A 12 33.46 -34.16 -39.33
CA MET A 12 32.12 -34.07 -38.75
C MET A 12 32.17 -33.67 -37.26
N VAL A 13 33.07 -34.26 -36.48
CA VAL A 13 33.26 -33.91 -35.06
C VAL A 13 33.74 -32.46 -34.93
N MET A 14 34.71 -32.04 -35.74
CA MET A 14 35.22 -30.66 -35.73
C MET A 14 34.13 -29.64 -36.09
N ALA A 15 33.32 -29.92 -37.11
CA ALA A 15 32.19 -29.08 -37.48
C ALA A 15 31.15 -28.98 -36.36
N LEU A 16 30.88 -30.10 -35.66
CA LEU A 16 29.94 -30.13 -34.53
C LEU A 16 30.46 -29.29 -33.36
N VAL A 17 31.76 -29.36 -33.06
CA VAL A 17 32.40 -28.52 -32.04
C VAL A 17 32.28 -27.03 -32.39
N ILE A 18 32.52 -26.66 -33.64
CA ILE A 18 32.40 -25.26 -34.10
C ILE A 18 30.95 -24.77 -33.97
N ILE A 19 29.97 -25.59 -34.38
CA ILE A 19 28.54 -25.28 -34.25
C ILE A 19 28.14 -25.15 -32.79
N PHE A 20 28.62 -26.04 -31.92
CA PHE A 20 28.37 -25.98 -30.49
C PHE A 20 28.94 -24.70 -29.88
N PHE A 21 30.17 -24.32 -30.26
CA PHE A 21 30.80 -23.10 -29.78
C PHE A 21 30.05 -21.83 -30.23
N LEU A 22 29.58 -21.81 -31.48
CA LEU A 22 28.71 -20.75 -32.00
C LEU A 22 27.38 -20.69 -31.24
N ALA A 23 26.73 -21.83 -31.01
CA ALA A 23 25.48 -21.90 -30.26
C ALA A 23 25.62 -21.36 -28.83
N VAL A 24 26.70 -21.73 -28.13
CA VAL A 24 27.01 -21.21 -26.79
C VAL A 24 27.29 -19.70 -26.81
N SER A 25 28.00 -19.22 -27.82
CA SER A 25 28.31 -17.79 -27.97
C SER A 25 27.05 -16.95 -28.19
N VAL A 26 26.13 -17.43 -29.03
CA VAL A 26 24.83 -16.79 -29.28
C VAL A 26 23.93 -16.87 -28.04
N ALA A 27 23.90 -17.99 -27.34
CA ALA A 27 23.13 -18.15 -26.11
C ALA A 27 23.59 -17.18 -24.99
N LYS A 28 24.88 -16.85 -24.93
CA LYS A 28 25.43 -15.85 -24.00
C LYS A 28 25.01 -14.40 -24.31
N LEU A 29 24.56 -14.12 -25.55
CA LEU A 29 24.12 -12.78 -25.97
C LEU A 29 22.62 -12.53 -25.75
N TRP A 30 21.82 -13.59 -25.55
CA TRP A 30 20.39 -13.48 -25.26
C TRP A 30 20.01 -12.78 -23.94
N PRO A 31 20.73 -12.90 -22.80
CA PRO A 31 20.29 -12.29 -21.55
C PRO A 31 20.46 -10.77 -21.49
N GLN A 32 20.98 -10.10 -22.53
CA GLN A 32 21.22 -8.66 -22.46
C GLN A 32 19.98 -7.81 -22.74
N LYS A 33 19.04 -8.28 -23.57
CA LYS A 33 17.84 -7.50 -23.91
C LYS A 33 16.88 -7.36 -22.73
N THR A 34 16.63 -8.46 -22.02
CA THR A 34 15.69 -8.47 -20.87
C THR A 34 16.21 -7.67 -19.68
N VAL A 35 17.53 -7.66 -19.45
CA VAL A 35 18.15 -6.90 -18.36
C VAL A 35 18.08 -5.39 -18.62
N ILE A 36 18.18 -4.95 -19.87
CA ILE A 36 18.10 -3.52 -20.22
C ILE A 36 16.67 -3.02 -20.08
N GLU A 37 15.68 -3.77 -20.57
CA GLU A 37 14.26 -3.40 -20.45
C GLU A 37 13.81 -3.36 -18.97
N ALA A 38 14.24 -4.34 -18.16
CA ALA A 38 13.96 -4.35 -16.72
C ALA A 38 14.60 -3.16 -15.99
N ARG A 39 15.81 -2.74 -16.40
CA ARG A 39 16.46 -1.54 -15.84
C ARG A 39 15.72 -0.26 -16.20
N LEU A 40 15.22 -0.16 -17.44
CA LEU A 40 14.46 1.00 -17.89
C LEU A 40 13.13 1.12 -17.11
N GLN A 41 12.40 0.02 -16.97
CA GLN A 41 11.17 -0.03 -16.16
C GLN A 41 11.43 0.31 -14.69
N ASN A 42 12.53 -0.19 -14.10
CA ASN A 42 12.87 0.16 -12.72
C ASN A 42 13.21 1.65 -12.56
N LEU A 43 13.92 2.23 -13.52
CA LEU A 43 14.32 3.63 -13.48
C LEU A 43 13.11 4.56 -13.64
N GLU A 44 12.20 4.22 -14.56
CA GLU A 44 10.95 4.95 -14.77
C GLU A 44 10.02 4.85 -13.56
N GLY A 45 9.93 3.68 -12.92
CA GLY A 45 9.22 3.51 -11.66
C GLY A 45 9.78 4.38 -10.53
N LYS A 46 11.11 4.48 -10.40
CA LYS A 46 11.76 5.35 -9.40
C LYS A 46 11.49 6.83 -9.64
N ILE A 47 11.42 7.27 -10.90
CA ILE A 47 11.08 8.65 -11.24
C ILE A 47 9.66 8.97 -10.76
N GLY A 48 8.69 8.11 -11.08
CA GLY A 48 7.30 8.28 -10.65
C GLY A 48 7.12 8.28 -9.12
N GLU A 49 7.82 7.38 -8.41
CA GLU A 49 7.81 7.35 -6.95
C GLU A 49 8.41 8.63 -6.34
N THR A 50 9.48 9.14 -6.93
CA THR A 50 10.14 10.38 -6.47
C THR A 50 9.25 11.60 -6.70
N GLU A 51 8.58 11.68 -7.86
CA GLU A 51 7.66 12.76 -8.18
C GLU A 51 6.44 12.75 -7.25
N LYS A 52 5.84 11.58 -7.03
CA LYS A 52 4.74 11.41 -6.06
C LYS A 52 5.16 11.85 -4.66
N SER A 53 6.33 11.41 -4.20
CA SER A 53 6.88 11.81 -2.90
C SER A 53 7.06 13.32 -2.82
N ASN A 54 7.57 13.95 -3.88
CA ASN A 54 7.73 15.41 -3.93
C ASN A 54 6.37 16.13 -3.80
N LEU A 55 5.35 15.69 -4.53
CA LEU A 55 3.99 16.24 -4.46
C LEU A 55 3.38 16.10 -3.06
N ASP A 56 3.55 14.94 -2.42
CA ASP A 56 3.02 14.70 -1.08
C ASP A 56 3.74 15.56 -0.03
N LEU A 57 5.06 15.73 -0.14
CA LEU A 57 5.83 16.66 0.69
C LEU A 57 5.38 18.10 0.49
N ALA A 58 5.12 18.52 -0.76
CA ALA A 58 4.62 19.86 -1.05
C ALA A 58 3.23 20.10 -0.44
N ARG A 59 2.34 19.10 -0.50
CA ARG A 59 1.02 19.15 0.16
C ARG A 59 1.14 19.27 1.67
N LEU A 60 1.98 18.46 2.30
CA LEU A 60 2.25 18.53 3.75
C LEU A 60 2.80 19.91 4.15
N LEU A 61 3.75 20.45 3.38
CA LEU A 61 4.28 21.77 3.63
C LEU A 61 3.20 22.86 3.51
N SER A 62 2.31 22.74 2.51
CA SER A 62 1.19 23.66 2.34
C SER A 62 0.20 23.60 3.52
N TYR A 63 -0.06 22.39 4.05
CA TYR A 63 -0.89 22.19 5.22
C TYR A 63 -0.26 22.85 6.47
N PHE A 64 1.03 22.64 6.72
CA PHE A 64 1.72 23.26 7.86
C PHE A 64 1.77 24.79 7.78
N LYS A 65 1.82 25.35 6.57
CA LYS A 65 1.75 26.80 6.35
C LYS A 65 0.33 27.37 6.44
N SER A 66 -0.69 26.52 6.42
CA SER A 66 -2.08 26.95 6.41
C SER A 66 -2.51 27.49 7.77
N ARG A 67 -3.48 28.41 7.76
CA ARG A 67 -4.08 28.96 8.98
C ARG A 67 -4.76 27.89 9.83
N SER A 68 -5.31 26.85 9.22
CA SER A 68 -5.98 25.76 9.94
C SER A 68 -5.02 24.94 10.81
N TYR A 69 -3.78 24.73 10.36
CA TYR A 69 -2.75 24.10 11.18
C TYR A 69 -2.34 25.00 12.35
N LEU A 70 -2.18 26.31 12.10
CA LEU A 70 -1.86 27.27 13.16
C LEU A 70 -3.00 27.38 14.20
N GLU A 71 -4.26 27.40 13.76
CA GLU A 71 -5.42 27.36 14.65
C GLU A 71 -5.47 26.06 15.48
N ARG A 72 -5.17 24.91 14.86
CA ARG A 72 -5.10 23.63 15.56
C ARG A 72 -4.01 23.63 16.64
N GLU A 73 -2.80 24.08 16.30
CA GLU A 73 -1.69 24.18 17.26
C GLU A 73 -2.01 25.16 18.40
N ALA A 74 -2.66 26.29 18.09
CA ALA A 74 -3.07 27.26 19.10
C ALA A 74 -4.15 26.68 20.04
N LYS A 75 -5.16 25.98 19.50
CA LYS A 75 -6.16 25.25 20.30
C LYS A 75 -5.50 24.22 21.22
N LEU A 76 -4.53 23.45 20.72
CA LEU A 76 -3.86 22.42 21.50
C LEU A 76 -2.93 22.97 22.59
N LYS A 77 -2.14 24.00 22.27
CA LYS A 77 -1.09 24.52 23.17
C LYS A 77 -1.57 25.63 24.10
N LEU A 78 -2.46 26.48 23.60
CA LEU A 78 -2.88 27.69 24.30
C LEU A 78 -4.35 27.59 24.76
N ASN A 79 -5.04 26.49 24.45
CA ASN A 79 -6.48 26.30 24.69
C ASN A 79 -7.32 27.49 24.18
N VAL A 80 -6.84 28.16 23.12
CA VAL A 80 -7.50 29.35 22.57
C VAL A 80 -8.72 28.92 21.76
N ARG A 81 -9.77 29.72 21.86
CA ARG A 81 -11.07 29.50 21.21
C ARG A 81 -11.26 30.55 20.14
N ARG A 82 -11.98 30.22 19.07
CA ARG A 82 -12.42 31.27 18.16
C ARG A 82 -13.54 32.08 18.84
N PRO A 83 -13.63 33.39 18.59
CA PRO A 83 -14.61 34.25 19.25
C PRO A 83 -16.08 33.88 18.95
N ASP A 84 -16.32 33.08 17.92
CA ASP A 84 -17.62 32.57 17.47
C ASP A 84 -17.92 31.13 17.95
N GLU A 85 -17.08 30.52 18.80
CA GLU A 85 -17.19 29.13 19.22
C GLU A 85 -17.78 28.99 20.64
N ASN A 86 -18.98 28.39 20.76
CA ASN A 86 -19.61 28.08 22.05
C ASN A 86 -19.07 26.77 22.62
N VAL A 87 -18.45 26.82 23.80
CA VAL A 87 -17.96 25.63 24.53
C VAL A 87 -18.97 25.27 25.62
N VAL A 88 -19.53 24.06 25.51
CA VAL A 88 -20.41 23.49 26.53
C VAL A 88 -19.57 22.59 27.43
N PHE A 89 -19.54 22.89 28.72
CA PHE A 89 -18.98 22.00 29.72
C PHE A 89 -20.09 21.06 30.20
N ILE A 90 -19.94 19.77 29.92
CA ILE A 90 -20.82 18.73 30.42
C ILE A 90 -20.21 18.28 31.75
N TYR A 91 -20.87 18.63 32.85
CA TYR A 91 -20.56 18.08 34.16
C TYR A 91 -21.42 16.82 34.34
N GLU A 92 -20.80 15.68 34.65
CA GLU A 92 -21.53 14.56 35.23
C GLU A 92 -21.97 14.98 36.62
N ASP A 93 -23.14 15.61 36.72
CA ASP A 93 -23.83 15.73 37.99
C ASP A 93 -24.17 14.31 38.44
N GLY A 94 -23.57 13.88 39.55
CA GLY A 94 -23.86 12.63 40.25
C GLY A 94 -25.26 12.61 40.89
N ASN A 95 -26.27 13.10 40.19
CA ASN A 95 -27.67 12.93 40.53
C ASN A 95 -28.44 12.52 39.27
N GLU A 96 -28.63 11.21 39.19
CA GLU A 96 -29.51 10.50 38.28
C GLU A 96 -30.94 11.06 38.40
N GLY A 97 -31.24 12.09 37.60
CA GLY A 97 -32.60 12.51 37.30
C GLY A 97 -33.16 11.62 36.20
N GLU A 98 -34.06 10.72 36.58
CA GLU A 98 -34.84 9.85 35.70
C GLU A 98 -35.34 10.56 34.41
N ILE A 99 -34.77 10.21 33.26
CA ILE A 99 -35.47 10.38 31.98
C ILE A 99 -36.28 9.11 31.75
N LYS A 100 -37.53 9.12 32.22
CA LYS A 100 -38.54 8.11 31.84
C LYS A 100 -38.94 8.34 30.39
N ASN A 101 -38.39 7.53 29.48
CA ASN A 101 -39.03 7.24 28.20
C ASN A 101 -39.39 5.75 28.14
N LYS A 102 -40.68 5.47 28.32
CA LYS A 102 -41.27 4.17 28.07
C LYS A 102 -41.64 4.05 26.59
N GLU A 103 -40.94 3.12 25.93
CA GLU A 103 -41.46 2.01 25.12
C GLU A 103 -40.94 1.90 23.69
N GLY A 104 -40.04 0.93 23.54
CA GLY A 104 -39.97 -0.01 22.43
C GLY A 104 -39.44 -1.32 22.98
N LYS A 105 -40.30 -2.32 23.20
CA LYS A 105 -39.88 -3.67 23.62
C LYS A 105 -39.08 -4.32 22.47
N GLY A 106 -37.77 -4.11 22.47
CA GLY A 106 -36.80 -5.00 21.86
C GLY A 106 -36.00 -5.64 22.99
N GLU A 107 -35.88 -6.96 23.00
CA GLU A 107 -35.00 -7.66 23.94
C GLU A 107 -33.56 -7.13 23.77
N GLU A 108 -33.08 -6.35 24.75
CA GLU A 108 -31.69 -5.91 24.84
C GLU A 108 -30.83 -7.13 25.19
N PHE A 109 -30.35 -7.82 24.15
CA PHE A 109 -29.30 -8.83 24.30
C PHE A 109 -27.97 -8.13 24.58
N ASN A 110 -27.53 -8.18 25.84
CA ASN A 110 -26.29 -7.59 26.28
C ASN A 110 -25.09 -8.29 25.61
N PHE A 111 -24.29 -7.55 24.85
CA PHE A 111 -23.10 -8.07 24.15
C PHE A 111 -22.00 -8.51 25.12
N GLU A 112 -22.08 -8.08 26.37
CA GLU A 112 -21.08 -8.33 27.41
C GLU A 112 -21.06 -9.81 27.85
N ASP A 113 -22.20 -10.49 27.75
CA ASP A 113 -22.33 -11.91 28.13
C ASP A 113 -21.93 -12.89 27.02
N LEU A 114 -21.62 -12.39 25.82
CA LEU A 114 -21.20 -13.24 24.70
C LEU A 114 -19.68 -13.45 24.70
N THR A 115 -19.29 -14.70 24.43
CA THR A 115 -17.90 -15.03 24.07
C THR A 115 -17.49 -14.23 22.83
N ASN A 116 -16.18 -13.95 22.70
CA ASN A 116 -15.65 -13.16 21.58
C ASN A 116 -16.13 -13.69 20.21
N PHE A 117 -16.25 -15.02 20.05
CA PHE A 117 -16.79 -15.65 18.85
C PHE A 117 -18.26 -15.29 18.56
N GLY A 118 -19.10 -15.22 19.60
CA GLY A 118 -20.50 -14.80 19.47
C GLY A 118 -20.65 -13.35 19.01
N LYS A 119 -19.72 -12.46 19.42
CA LYS A 119 -19.70 -11.06 18.97
C LYS A 119 -19.48 -10.95 17.46
N TRP A 120 -18.58 -11.75 16.90
CA TRP A 120 -18.27 -11.77 15.47
C TRP A 120 -19.42 -12.27 14.58
N ILE A 121 -20.10 -13.34 15.00
CA ILE A 121 -21.26 -13.87 14.25
C ILE A 121 -22.39 -12.85 14.18
N LYS A 122 -22.65 -12.13 15.29
CA LYS A 122 -23.68 -11.08 15.32
C LYS A 122 -23.32 -9.90 14.41
N TYR A 123 -22.06 -9.48 14.38
CA TYR A 123 -21.58 -8.44 13.47
C TYR A 123 -21.77 -8.85 12.00
N LEU A 124 -21.40 -10.07 11.64
CA LEU A 124 -21.62 -10.61 10.29
C LEU A 124 -23.10 -10.63 9.89
N LYS A 125 -23.98 -11.04 10.81
CA LYS A 125 -25.42 -11.07 10.57
C LYS A 125 -26.03 -9.66 10.45
N SER A 126 -25.42 -8.64 11.05
CA SER A 126 -25.87 -7.25 10.92
C SER A 126 -25.44 -6.57 9.62
N LEU A 127 -24.51 -7.18 8.88
CA LEU A 127 -23.94 -6.62 7.64
C LEU A 127 -24.72 -7.06 6.37
N PHE A 128 -25.68 -7.97 6.51
CA PHE A 128 -26.51 -8.53 5.43
C PHE A 128 -27.99 -8.32 5.72
#